data_AF-A0A1G7NBP2-F1
#
_entry.id   AF-A0A1G7NBP2-F1
#
_cell.length_a   1.000
_cell.length_b   1.000
_cell.length_c   1.000
_cell.angle_alpha   90.00
_cell.angle_beta   90.00
_cell.angle_gamma   90.00
#
_symmetry.space_group_name_H-M   'P 1'
#
loop_
_entity.id
_entity.type
_entity.pdbx_description
1 polymer ?
#
loop_
_entity_poly.entity_id
_entity_poly.type
_entity_poly.pdbx_seq_one_letter_code
_entity_poly.pdbx_strand_id
1 'polypeptide(L)' 'MADKCFGLTRSDMAYIVSVIQEFPEIKKAAIFGSRAKGNYKPGSDVDIAAERTYRPGWENNL' A
#
# COMPACT_ATOMS: atom_id res chain seq x y z
N MET A 1 -24.13 -4.29 -3.87
CA MET A 1 -23.03 -4.02 -4.80
C MET A 1 -21.75 -3.97 -3.99
N ALA A 2 -20.69 -4.68 -4.37
CA ALA A 2 -19.43 -4.62 -3.63
C ALA A 2 -18.70 -3.33 -3.98
N ASP A 3 -18.56 -2.41 -3.03
CA ASP A 3 -17.73 -1.22 -3.21
C ASP A 3 -16.28 -1.67 -3.39
N LYS A 4 -15.77 -1.52 -4.62
CA LYS A 4 -14.39 -1.87 -4.99
C LYS A 4 -13.55 -0.60 -5.06
N CYS A 5 -12.82 -0.30 -3.99
CA CYS A 5 -11.72 0.69 -4.06
C CYS A 5 -10.53 0.06 -4.79
N PHE A 6 -10.00 0.74 -5.82
CA PHE A 6 -8.79 0.31 -6.56
C PHE A 6 -8.87 -1.10 -7.20
N GLY A 7 -10.09 -1.59 -7.46
CA GLY A 7 -10.30 -2.94 -7.98
C GLY A 7 -10.04 -4.07 -6.99
N LEU A 8 -9.99 -3.74 -5.71
CA LEU A 8 -9.79 -4.69 -4.61
C LEU A 8 -11.12 -4.91 -3.88
N THR A 9 -11.31 -6.11 -3.34
CA THR A 9 -12.46 -6.37 -2.47
C THR A 9 -12.27 -5.68 -1.12
N ARG A 10 -13.35 -5.54 -0.36
CA ARG A 10 -13.28 -5.00 1.00
C ARG A 10 -12.38 -5.85 1.92
N SER A 11 -12.39 -7.17 1.75
CA SER A 11 -11.51 -8.09 2.48
C SER A 11 -10.05 -7.91 2.11
N ASP A 12 -9.73 -7.72 0.83
CA ASP A 12 -8.34 -7.46 0.40
C ASP A 12 -7.83 -6.15 1.01
N MET A 13 -8.64 -5.09 0.93
CA MET A 13 -8.31 -3.79 1.53
C MET A 13 -8.12 -3.89 3.04
N ALA A 14 -8.99 -4.62 3.74
CA ALA A 14 -8.86 -4.81 5.18
C ALA A 14 -7.58 -5.57 5.55
N TYR A 15 -7.24 -6.62 4.80
CA TYR A 15 -6.03 -7.41 5.01
C TYR A 15 -4.75 -6.59 4.75
N ILE A 16 -4.71 -5.82 3.65
CA ILE A 16 -3.57 -4.95 3.35
C ILE A 16 -3.37 -3.93 4.47
N VAL A 17 -4.45 -3.30 4.94
CA VAL A 17 -4.39 -2.32 6.04
C VAL A 17 -3.93 -2.99 7.33
N SER A 18 -4.42 -4.18 7.68
CA SER A 18 -4.02 -4.85 8.92
C SER A 18 -2.53 -5.18 8.93
N VAL A 19 -1.98 -5.65 7.81
CA VAL A 19 -0.54 -5.93 7.68
C VAL A 19 0.29 -4.65 7.82
N ILE A 20 -0.11 -3.56 7.18
CA ILE A 20 0.61 -2.27 7.29
C ILE A 20 0.61 -1.76 8.73
N GLN A 21 -0.49 -1.95 9.47
CA GLN A 21 -0.61 -1.52 10.87
C GLN A 21 0.32 -2.25 11.83
N GLU A 22 0.85 -3.43 11.46
CA GLU A 22 1.85 -4.14 12.26
C GLU A 22 3.22 -3.43 12.29
N PHE A 23 3.44 -2.45 11.39
CA PHE A 23 4.69 -1.70 11.26
C PHE A 23 4.54 -0.26 11.78
N PRO A 24 4.81 0.02 13.07
CA PRO A 24 4.63 1.35 13.68
C PRO A 24 5.54 2.43 13.07
N GLU A 25 6.60 2.06 12.36
CA GLU A 25 7.47 2.98 11.63
C GLU A 25 6.80 3.59 10.38
N ILE A 26 5.80 2.90 9.81
CA ILE A 26 5.04 3.37 8.65
C ILE A 26 4.02 4.40 9.14
N LYS A 27 4.22 5.66 8.74
CA LYS A 27 3.32 6.78 9.07
C LYS A 27 2.14 6.87 8.12
N LYS A 28 2.37 6.58 6.84
CA LYS A 28 1.34 6.59 5.79
C LYS A 28 1.64 5.51 4.77
N ALA A 29 0.59 5.01 4.15
CA ALA A 29 0.69 4.16 2.97
C ALA A 29 -0.27 4.65 1.90
N ALA A 30 0.13 4.54 0.63
CA ALA A 30 -0.69 4.91 -0.52
C ALA A 30 -0.58 3.83 -1.60
N ILE A 31 -1.73 3.46 -2.17
CA ILE A 31 -1.76 2.63 -3.38
C ILE A 31 -1.35 3.50 -4.57
N PHE A 32 -0.43 3.01 -5.38
CA PHE A 32 -0.03 3.66 -6.63
C PHE A 32 -0.12 2.66 -7.80
N GLY A 33 0.50 3.00 -8.93
CA GLY A 33 0.55 2.11 -10.08
C GLY A 33 -0.79 1.96 -10.81
N SER A 34 -0.98 0.81 -11.44
CA SER A 34 -2.11 0.58 -12.36
C SER A 34 -3.48 0.61 -11.68
N ARG A 35 -3.54 0.13 -10.42
CA ARG A 35 -4.77 0.11 -9.61
C ARG A 35 -5.22 1.49 -9.19
N ALA A 36 -4.29 2.36 -8.81
CA ALA A 36 -4.58 3.77 -8.52
C ALA A 36 -5.08 4.53 -9.75
N LYS A 37 -4.54 4.22 -10.93
CA LYS A 37 -4.95 4.82 -12.21
C LYS A 37 -6.25 4.26 -12.79
N GLY A 38 -6.75 3.15 -12.23
CA GLY A 38 -7.95 2.47 -12.73
C GLY A 38 -7.73 1.65 -14.01
N ASN A 39 -6.50 1.46 -14.47
CA ASN A 39 -6.17 0.71 -15.70
C ASN A 39 -5.53 -0.67 -15.41
N TYR A 40 -5.82 -1.23 -14.24
CA TYR A 40 -5.40 -2.57 -13.82
C TYR A 40 -6.18 -3.67 -14.57
N LYS A 41 -5.59 -4.86 -14.64
CA LYS A 41 -6.17 -6.08 -15.22
C LYS A 41 -6.36 -7.14 -14.11
N PRO A 42 -7.17 -8.18 -14.34
CA PRO A 42 -7.15 -9.36 -13.47
C PRO A 42 -5.73 -9.90 -13.32
N GLY A 43 -5.29 -10.11 -12.08
CA GLY A 43 -3.92 -10.53 -11.78
C GLY A 43 -2.87 -9.41 -11.75
N SER A 44 -3.23 -8.14 -11.95
CA SER A 44 -2.29 -7.04 -11.75
C SER A 44 -1.81 -6.93 -10.30
N ASP A 45 -0.53 -6.60 -10.13
CA ASP A 45 0.09 -6.34 -8.83
C ASP A 45 -0.59 -5.18 -8.08
N VAL A 46 -0.33 -5.12 -6.77
CA VAL A 46 -0.75 -4.02 -5.89
C VAL A 46 0.48 -3.26 -5.43
N ASP A 47 0.74 -2.13 -6.07
CA ASP A 47 1.87 -1.27 -5.71
C ASP A 47 1.51 -0.38 -4.51
N ILE A 48 2.30 -0.45 -3.44
CA ILE A 48 2.08 0.32 -2.20
C ILE A 48 3.33 1.10 -1.83
N ALA A 49 3.19 2.42 -1.70
CA ALA A 49 4.25 3.30 -1.22
C ALA A 49 4.05 3.52 0.27
N ALA A 50 5.09 3.26 1.08
CA ALA A 50 5.07 3.47 2.52
C ALA A 50 5.98 4.65 2.89
N GLU A 51 5.41 5.65 3.56
CA GLU A 51 6.13 6.77 4.16
C GLU A 51 6.48 6.40 5.60
N ARG A 52 7.77 6.43 5.94
CA ARG A 52 8.25 6.31 7.33
C ARG A 52 8.89 7.59 7.80
N THR A 53 9.06 7.73 9.11
CA THR A 53 9.89 8.82 9.65
C THR A 53 11.33 8.63 9.19
N TYR A 54 11.92 9.68 8.61
CA TYR A 54 13.36 9.71 8.38
C TYR A 54 14.10 9.66 9.71
N ARG A 55 15.01 8.68 9.87
CA ARG A 55 15.99 8.68 10.95
C ARG A 55 17.36 8.94 10.33
N PRO A 56 18.03 10.05 10.68
CA PRO A 56 19.41 10.31 10.28
C PRO A 56 20.33 9.16 10.69
N GLY A 57 21.34 8.86 9.87
CA GLY A 57 22.32 7.80 10.08
C GLY A 57 22.00 6.46 9.41
N TRP A 58 20.88 6.35 8.70
CA TRP A 58 20.54 5.16 7.91
C TRP A 58 21.16 5.17 6.51
N GLU A 59 21.56 6.34 6.02
CA GLU A 59 22.28 6.55 4.75
C GLU A 59 23.70 5.95 4.72
N ASN A 60 24.28 5.61 5.88
CA ASN A 60 25.65 5.09 5.97
C ASN A 60 25.76 3.55 5.80
N ASN A 61 24.66 2.87 5.51
CA ASN A 61 24.60 1.40 5.36
C ASN A 61 24.07 0.95 3.99
N LEU A 62 24.13 1.82 2.98
CA LEU A 62 23.82 1.51 1.58
C LEU A 62 25.09 1.59 0.72
#